data_AF-A0A430F578-F1
#
_entry.id   AF-A0A430F578-F1
#
_cell.length_a   1.000
_cell.length_b   1.000
_cell.length_c   1.000
_cell.angle_alpha   90.00
_cell.angle_beta   90.00
_cell.angle_gamma   90.00
#
_symmetry.space_group_name_H-M   'P 1'
#
loop_
_entity.id
_entity.type
_entity.pdbx_description
1 polymer ?
#
loop_
_entity_poly.entity_id
_entity_poly.type
_entity_poly.pdbx_seq_one_letter_code
_entity_poly.pdbx_strand_id
1 'polypeptide(L)' 'MGLAELRKSKGLTQRELAERAGLPYSRIAAIETRKRPIEDASFKTVLKLADALKVRDLRKLLDD' A
#
# COMPACT_ATOMS: atom_id res chain seq x y z
N MET A 1 -0.76 -11.96 -1.18
CA MET A 1 -1.71 -11.02 -0.54
C MET A 1 -1.43 -9.61 -1.03
N GLY A 2 -2.22 -9.07 -1.96
CA GLY A 2 -1.98 -7.71 -2.43
C GLY A 2 -2.18 -6.60 -1.40
N LEU A 3 -1.88 -5.35 -1.79
CA LEU A 3 -1.93 -4.19 -0.89
C LEU A 3 -3.26 -4.09 -0.12
N ALA A 4 -4.38 -4.35 -0.79
CA ALA A 4 -5.71 -4.32 -0.19
C ALA A 4 -5.89 -5.39 0.91
N GLU A 5 -5.39 -6.60 0.68
CA GLU A 5 -5.46 -7.70 1.64
C GLU A 5 -4.57 -7.42 2.85
N LEU A 6 -3.33 -6.95 2.62
CA LEU A 6 -2.42 -6.55 3.68
C LEU A 6 -3.04 -5.45 4.54
N ARG A 7 -3.61 -4.42 3.92
CA ARG A 7 -4.31 -3.34 4.64
C ARG A 7 -5.46 -3.89 5.50
N LYS A 8 -6.33 -4.73 4.92
CA LYS A 8 -7.48 -5.33 5.63
C LYS A 8 -7.02 -6.22 6.79
N SER A 9 -5.94 -6.99 6.62
CA SER A 9 -5.35 -7.81 7.68
C SER A 9 -4.86 -6.99 8.88
N LYS A 10 -4.58 -5.69 8.67
CA LYS A 10 -4.20 -4.73 9.72
C LYS A 10 -5.39 -3.93 10.26
N GLY A 11 -6.62 -4.22 9.81
CA GLY A 11 -7.84 -3.52 10.25
C GLY A 11 -7.91 -2.06 9.80
N LEU A 12 -7.19 -1.68 8.74
CA LEU A 12 -7.11 -0.28 8.29
C LEU A 12 -8.09 -0.01 7.15
N THR A 13 -8.69 1.17 7.15
CA THR A 13 -9.31 1.79 5.98
C THR A 13 -8.25 2.32 5.02
N GLN A 14 -8.63 2.58 3.77
CA GLN A 14 -7.72 3.20 2.79
C GLN A 14 -7.22 4.58 3.24
N ARG A 15 -8.06 5.36 3.95
CA ARG A 15 -7.69 6.68 4.50
C ARG A 15 -6.64 6.55 5.58
N GLU A 16 -6.82 5.64 6.53
CA GLU A 16 -5.85 5.43 7.61
C GLU A 16 -4.51 4.91 7.09
N LEU A 17 -4.51 4.04 6.07
CA LEU A 17 -3.26 3.63 5.42
C LEU A 17 -2.56 4.82 4.76
N ALA A 18 -3.31 5.66 4.04
CA ALA A 18 -2.77 6.85 3.38
C ALA A 18 -2.14 7.82 4.38
N GLU A 19 -2.84 8.09 5.48
CA GLU A 19 -2.36 8.94 6.58
C GLU A 19 -1.08 8.38 7.20
N ARG A 20 -1.06 7.09 7.56
CA ARG A 20 0.13 6.43 8.12
C ARG A 20 1.32 6.42 7.17
N ALA A 21 1.09 6.24 5.87
CA ALA A 21 2.14 6.25 4.86
C ALA A 21 2.56 7.68 4.45
N GLY A 22 1.84 8.71 4.88
CA GLY A 22 2.03 10.08 4.40
C GLY A 22 1.89 10.16 2.87
N LEU A 23 0.82 9.56 2.34
CA LEU A 23 0.47 9.51 0.93
C LEU A 23 -0.96 10.06 0.71
N PRO A 24 -1.28 10.59 -0.47
CA PRO A 24 -2.66 10.95 -0.78
C PRO A 24 -3.58 9.72 -0.78
N TYR A 25 -4.79 9.86 -0.24
CA TYR A 25 -5.81 8.79 -0.27
C TYR A 25 -6.05 8.23 -1.69
N SER A 26 -6.10 9.12 -2.68
CA SER A 26 -6.28 8.74 -4.09
C SER A 26 -5.18 7.82 -4.61
N ARG A 27 -3.97 7.88 -4.04
CA ARG A 27 -2.86 6.99 -4.39
C ARG A 27 -3.11 5.57 -3.89
N ILE A 28 -3.62 5.41 -2.67
CA ILE A 28 -3.98 4.08 -2.14
C ILE A 28 -5.09 3.45 -2.99
N ALA A 29 -6.15 4.20 -3.27
CA ALA A 29 -7.24 3.71 -4.11
C ALA A 29 -6.80 3.35 -5.53
N ALA A 30 -5.92 4.14 -6.15
CA ALA A 30 -5.39 3.86 -7.49
C ALA A 30 -4.53 2.59 -7.53
N ILE A 31 -3.77 2.31 -6.46
CA ILE A 31 -2.98 1.08 -6.34
C ILE A 31 -3.90 -0.13 -6.14
N GLU A 32 -4.83 -0.06 -5.19
CA GLU A 32 -5.74 -1.19 -4.90
C GLU A 32 -6.69 -1.52 -6.06
N THR A 33 -6.92 -0.58 -6.99
CA THR A 33 -7.75 -0.78 -8.19
C THR A 33 -6.94 -1.07 -9.45
N ARG A 34 -5.62 -1.26 -9.34
CA ARG A 34 -4.67 -1.43 -10.47
C ARG A 34 -4.66 -0.31 -11.52
N LYS A 35 -5.32 0.83 -11.26
CA LYS A 35 -5.20 2.03 -12.11
C LYS A 35 -3.77 2.58 -12.12
N ARG A 36 -3.04 2.37 -11.02
CA ARG A 36 -1.61 2.67 -10.90
C ARG A 36 -0.94 1.48 -10.20
N PRO A 37 -0.38 0.53 -10.95
CA PRO A 37 0.28 -0.64 -10.38
C PRO A 37 1.37 -0.22 -9.39
N ILE A 38 1.60 -1.04 -8.36
CA ILE A 38 2.59 -0.74 -7.31
C ILE A 38 4.02 -1.00 -7.78
N GLU A 39 4.17 -1.82 -8.82
CA GLU A 39 5.39 -2.08 -9.57
C GLU A 39 5.94 -0.79 -10.21
N ASP A 40 5.03 0.09 -10.64
CA ASP A 40 5.37 1.39 -11.23
C ASP A 40 5.58 2.49 -10.17
N ALA A 41 5.33 2.19 -8.89
CA ALA A 41 5.50 3.15 -7.82
C ALA A 41 6.98 3.38 -7.52
N SER A 42 7.35 4.62 -7.17
CA SER A 42 8.70 4.90 -6.73
C SER A 42 9.07 4.06 -5.51
N PHE A 43 10.34 3.66 -5.38
CA PHE A 43 10.83 2.90 -4.24
C PHE A 43 10.49 3.57 -2.89
N LYS A 44 10.55 4.91 -2.84
CA LYS A 44 10.11 5.71 -1.68
C LYS A 44 8.65 5.49 -1.30
N THR A 45 7.75 5.33 -2.28
CA THR A 45 6.33 5.03 -2.04
C THR A 45 6.18 3.63 -1.46
N VAL A 46 6.90 2.65 -2.02
CA VAL A 46 6.87 1.25 -1.57
C VAL A 46 7.35 1.14 -0.13
N LEU A 47 8.45 1.81 0.24
CA LEU A 47 8.95 1.85 1.63
C LEU A 47 7.93 2.45 2.61
N LYS A 48 7.32 3.59 2.26
CA LYS A 48 6.28 4.22 3.08
C LYS A 48 5.10 3.28 3.35
N LEU A 49 4.67 2.54 2.34
CA LEU A 49 3.59 1.56 2.47
C LEU A 49 4.01 0.38 3.35
N ALA A 50 5.23 -0.12 3.17
CA ALA A 50 5.78 -1.21 3.97
C ALA A 50 5.88 -0.84 5.46
N ASP A 51 6.37 0.36 5.77
CA ASP A 51 6.46 0.89 7.14
C ASP A 51 5.08 1.05 7.76
N ALA A 52 4.13 1.65 7.04
CA ALA A 52 2.75 1.84 7.49
C ALA A 52 2.02 0.52 7.77
N LEU A 53 2.32 -0.53 6.98
CA LEU A 53 1.76 -1.87 7.12
C LEU A 53 2.57 -2.77 8.08
N LYS A 54 3.73 -2.31 8.56
CA LYS A 54 4.69 -3.10 9.35
C LYS A 54 5.08 -4.40 8.64
N VAL A 55 5.33 -4.32 7.34
CA VAL A 55 5.74 -5.44 6.48
C VAL A 55 7.23 -5.30 6.16
N ARG A 56 8.01 -6.35 6.46
CA ARG A 56 9.46 -6.37 6.18
C ARG A 56 9.79 -6.92 4.79
N ASP A 57 8.96 -7.82 4.27
CA ASP A 57 9.14 -8.38 2.93
C ASP A 57 8.32 -7.58 1.92
N LEU A 58 9.00 -6.72 1.17
CA LEU A 58 8.37 -5.84 0.18
C LEU A 58 7.67 -6.60 -0.96
N ARG A 59 8.08 -7.84 -1.25
CA ARG A 59 7.46 -8.65 -2.32
C ARG A 59 5.99 -8.94 -2.03
N LYS A 60 5.60 -8.95 -0.76
CA LYS A 60 4.19 -9.07 -0.36
C LYS A 60 3.32 -7.94 -0.88
N LEU A 61 3.90 -6.79 -1.24
CA LEU A 61 3.15 -5.69 -1.84
C LEU A 61 2.84 -5.92 -3.33
N LEU A 62 3.53 -6.86 -3.98
CA LEU A 62 3.41 -7.20 -5.41
C LEU A 62 2.44 -8.35 -5.68
N ASP A 63 1.97 -9.03 -4.63
CA ASP A 63 1.05 -10.15 -4.80
C ASP A 63 -0.32 -9.63 -5.25
N ASP A 64 -1.04 -10.43 -6.06
CA ASP A 64 -2.34 -10.02 -6.57
C ASP A 64 -3.50 -10.12 -5.57
#